data_AF-A0A3B8NCP5-F1
#
_entry.id   AF-A0A3B8NCP5-F1
#
_cell.length_a   1.000
_cell.length_b   1.000
_cell.length_c   1.000
_cell.angle_alpha   90.00
_cell.angle_beta   90.00
_cell.angle_gamma   90.00
#
_symmetry.space_group_name_H-M   'P 1'
#
loop_
_entity.id
_entity.type
_entity.pdbx_description
1 polymer ?
#
loop_
_entity_poly.entity_id
_entity_poly.type
_entity_poly.pdbx_seq_one_letter_code
_entity_poly.pdbx_strand_id
1 'polypeptide(L)'
;NGDGTFEALWPHQSGIIISSDAKSASKTDLNGDSLPDILISSNDGPMTSYITDADVNNANKIRVVLKGEKGNVRAIGAKVTATYSDSSKHSKEVQAGTGYLSQSTPHLFFGAKGKTLQSLKVRWPDGKVTDHKFDSEGKTITLSKS
;
A
#
# COMPACT_ATOMS: atom_id res chain seq x y z
N ASN A 1 -10.98 -1.28 12.20
CA ASN A 1 -10.38 -0.52 13.32
C ASN A 1 -9.02 -1.04 13.80
N GLY A 2 -8.43 -2.08 13.17
CA GLY A 2 -7.14 -2.65 13.57
C GLY A 2 -7.27 -3.82 14.58
N ASP A 3 -8.50 -4.17 14.91
CA ASP A 3 -8.97 -5.16 15.89
C ASP A 3 -9.84 -6.25 15.24
N GLY A 4 -9.82 -6.34 13.90
CA GLY A 4 -10.68 -7.24 13.14
C GLY A 4 -12.11 -6.73 12.90
N THR A 5 -12.49 -5.58 13.48
CA THR A 5 -13.78 -4.94 13.20
C THR A 5 -13.69 -3.97 12.03
N PHE A 6 -14.82 -3.75 11.38
CA PHE A 6 -14.99 -2.81 10.28
C PHE A 6 -16.11 -1.84 10.59
N GLU A 7 -15.88 -0.57 10.28
CA GLU A 7 -16.89 0.48 10.30
C GLU A 7 -17.17 0.87 8.84
N ALA A 8 -18.43 0.76 8.42
CA ALA A 8 -18.83 1.19 7.10
C ALA A 8 -18.89 2.72 7.05
N LEU A 9 -18.22 3.31 6.06
CA LEU A 9 -18.31 4.75 5.78
C LEU A 9 -19.23 4.97 4.59
N TRP A 10 -20.24 5.82 4.76
CA TRP A 10 -21.13 6.20 3.68
C TRP A 10 -20.41 7.05 2.63
N PRO A 11 -20.88 7.11 1.37
CA PRO A 11 -20.21 7.85 0.30
C PRO A 11 -19.93 9.32 0.64
N HIS A 12 -20.85 9.99 1.32
CA HIS A 12 -20.68 11.39 1.76
C HIS A 12 -19.60 11.57 2.84
N GLN A 13 -19.23 10.50 3.57
CA GLN A 13 -18.18 10.51 4.58
C GLN A 13 -16.82 10.11 3.99
N SER A 14 -16.81 9.10 3.12
CA SER A 14 -15.58 8.64 2.47
C SER A 14 -15.10 9.59 1.36
N GLY A 15 -16.00 10.37 0.77
CA GLY A 15 -15.72 11.21 -0.40
C GLY A 15 -15.60 10.42 -1.71
N ILE A 16 -15.79 9.09 -1.69
CA ILE A 16 -15.73 8.24 -2.88
C ILE A 16 -17.15 8.09 -3.43
N ILE A 17 -17.44 8.84 -4.50
CA ILE A 17 -18.73 8.81 -5.21
C ILE A 17 -18.46 8.66 -6.70
N ILE A 18 -18.98 7.58 -7.29
CA ILE A 18 -18.83 7.27 -8.72
C ILE A 18 -20.23 7.07 -9.27
N SER A 19 -20.68 7.99 -10.12
CA SER A 19 -22.03 7.96 -10.71
C SER A 19 -22.08 7.25 -12.07
N SER A 20 -20.92 6.84 -12.61
CA SER A 20 -20.77 6.12 -13.88
C SER A 20 -20.80 4.59 -13.69
N ASP A 21 -20.83 3.85 -14.80
CA ASP A 21 -20.72 2.39 -14.82
C ASP A 21 -19.27 1.95 -14.55
N ALA A 22 -18.86 1.96 -13.28
CA ALA A 22 -17.52 1.62 -12.84
C ALA A 22 -17.16 0.16 -13.15
N LYS A 23 -16.03 -0.05 -13.83
CA LYS A 23 -15.59 -1.35 -14.32
C LYS A 23 -14.36 -1.89 -13.58
N SER A 24 -13.41 -1.03 -13.25
CA SER A 24 -12.17 -1.46 -12.60
C SER A 24 -11.66 -0.43 -11.62
N ALA A 25 -10.91 -0.90 -10.62
CA ALA A 25 -10.26 -0.07 -9.62
C ALA A 25 -8.79 -0.50 -9.44
N SER A 26 -7.90 0.47 -9.31
CA SER A 26 -6.48 0.26 -9.08
C SER A 26 -6.00 1.20 -7.99
N LYS A 27 -5.14 0.70 -7.11
CA LYS A 27 -4.39 1.52 -6.16
C LYS A 27 -2.99 1.78 -6.71
N THR A 28 -2.56 3.03 -6.75
CA THR A 28 -1.20 3.45 -7.14
C THR A 28 -0.85 4.79 -6.52
N ASP A 29 0.42 5.18 -6.54
CA ASP A 29 0.84 6.54 -6.22
C ASP A 29 0.85 7.33 -7.54
N LEU A 30 -0.18 8.16 -7.77
CA LEU A 30 -0.43 8.81 -9.06
C LEU A 30 0.33 10.15 -9.16
N ASN A 31 0.44 10.88 -8.06
CA ASN A 31 1.07 12.20 -8.00
C ASN A 31 2.55 12.16 -7.54
N GLY A 32 3.07 11.00 -7.12
CA GLY A 32 4.45 10.80 -6.71
C GLY A 32 4.76 11.14 -5.24
N ASP A 33 3.75 11.36 -4.40
CA ASP A 33 3.92 11.78 -3.00
C ASP A 33 4.13 10.61 -2.02
N SER A 34 4.21 9.38 -2.53
CA SER A 34 4.31 8.12 -1.79
C SER A 34 3.04 7.68 -1.06
N LEU A 35 1.89 8.25 -1.39
CA LEU A 35 0.59 7.88 -0.83
C LEU A 35 -0.20 6.98 -1.80
N PRO A 36 -1.11 6.14 -1.28
CA PRO A 36 -1.94 5.31 -2.13
C PRO A 36 -3.14 6.12 -2.65
N ASP A 37 -3.13 6.45 -3.92
CA ASP A 37 -4.27 6.97 -4.68
C ASP A 37 -5.10 5.84 -5.29
N ILE A 38 -6.31 6.19 -5.71
CA ILE A 38 -7.24 5.26 -6.35
C ILE A 38 -7.57 5.77 -7.75
N LEU A 39 -7.43 4.92 -8.76
CA LEU A 39 -7.97 5.14 -10.10
C LEU A 39 -9.13 4.19 -10.34
N ILE A 40 -10.21 4.71 -10.92
CA ILE A 40 -11.39 3.96 -11.28
C ILE A 40 -11.73 4.22 -12.74
N SER A 41 -11.83 3.15 -13.53
CA SER A 41 -12.31 3.23 -14.90
C SER A 41 -13.79 2.91 -14.99
N SER A 42 -14.45 3.46 -16.01
CA SER A 42 -15.84 3.17 -16.33
C SER A 42 -15.99 2.64 -17.74
N ASN A 43 -17.03 1.83 -17.96
CA ASN A 43 -17.45 1.47 -19.31
C ASN A 43 -17.90 2.73 -20.04
N ASP A 44 -17.35 2.94 -21.23
CA ASP A 44 -17.73 4.05 -22.13
C ASP A 44 -17.77 5.43 -21.44
N GLY A 45 -16.88 5.64 -20.47
CA GLY A 45 -16.89 6.80 -19.60
C GLY A 45 -15.48 7.25 -19.20
N PRO A 46 -15.37 8.44 -18.60
CA PRO A 46 -14.09 8.95 -18.14
C PRO A 46 -13.54 8.11 -16.99
N MET A 47 -12.22 8.14 -16.84
CA MET A 47 -11.55 7.60 -15.67
C MET A 47 -11.56 8.64 -14.55
N THR A 48 -11.84 8.21 -13.33
CA THR A 48 -11.86 9.04 -12.12
C THR A 48 -10.68 8.69 -11.23
N SER A 49 -9.96 9.71 -10.75
CA SER A 49 -8.89 9.56 -9.76
C SER A 49 -9.30 10.17 -8.43
N TYR A 50 -9.00 9.47 -7.34
CA TYR A 50 -9.06 9.99 -5.97
C TYR A 50 -7.64 10.08 -5.44
N ILE A 51 -7.19 11.30 -5.21
CA ILE A 51 -5.87 11.59 -4.66
C ILE A 51 -5.98 11.63 -3.14
N THR A 52 -5.10 10.90 -2.45
CA THR A 52 -5.02 10.97 -1.01
C THR A 52 -4.46 12.33 -0.59
N ASP A 53 -5.20 13.06 0.24
CA ASP A 53 -4.68 14.27 0.86
C ASP A 53 -3.55 13.94 1.85
N ALA A 54 -2.40 14.57 1.64
CA ALA A 54 -1.21 14.39 2.47
C ALA A 54 -1.40 14.97 3.87
N ASP A 55 -2.15 16.06 4.00
CA ASP A 55 -2.34 16.82 5.24
C ASP A 55 -3.40 16.18 6.14
N VAL A 56 -4.29 15.38 5.56
CA VAL A 56 -5.29 14.63 6.33
C VAL A 56 -4.59 13.61 7.24
N ASN A 57 -4.80 13.82 8.55
CA ASN A 57 -4.37 13.01 9.70
C ASN A 57 -2.89 13.05 10.09
N ASN A 58 -2.08 13.95 9.50
CA ASN A 58 -0.64 14.11 9.80
C ASN A 58 0.11 12.77 9.94
N ALA A 59 -0.37 11.77 9.21
CA ALA A 59 -0.06 10.39 9.49
C ALA A 59 1.24 10.05 8.77
N ASN A 60 2.20 9.59 9.55
CA ASN A 60 3.33 8.81 9.10
C ASN A 60 2.88 7.68 8.15
N LYS A 61 3.12 7.90 6.85
CA LYS A 61 2.71 7.02 5.73
C LYS A 61 4.00 6.59 5.01
N ILE A 62 4.16 5.29 4.85
CA ILE A 62 5.39 4.67 4.36
C ILE A 62 5.08 3.79 3.16
N ARG A 63 5.71 4.09 2.03
CA ARG A 63 5.71 3.25 0.83
C ARG A 63 6.91 2.33 0.84
N VAL A 64 6.70 1.02 0.78
CA VAL A 64 7.74 0.01 0.67
C VAL A 64 7.76 -0.52 -0.76
N VAL A 65 8.93 -0.43 -1.40
CA VAL A 65 9.21 -0.95 -2.73
C VAL A 65 10.21 -2.10 -2.59
N LEU A 66 9.84 -3.29 -3.06
CA LEU A 66 10.74 -4.44 -3.08
C LEU A 66 11.35 -4.61 -4.47
N LYS A 67 12.67 -4.82 -4.51
CA LYS A 67 13.43 -5.21 -5.70
C LYS A 67 13.81 -6.68 -5.58
N GLY A 68 13.12 -7.51 -6.36
CA GLY A 68 13.43 -8.94 -6.46
C GLY A 68 14.53 -9.23 -7.49
N GLU A 69 14.82 -10.51 -7.67
CA GLU A 69 15.84 -11.00 -8.60
C GLU A 69 15.30 -11.17 -10.03
N LYS A 70 16.19 -11.51 -10.97
CA LYS A 70 15.81 -11.87 -12.35
C LYS A 70 14.74 -12.98 -12.33
N GLY A 71 13.68 -12.79 -13.12
CA GLY A 71 12.53 -13.70 -13.16
C GLY A 71 11.38 -13.30 -12.23
N ASN A 72 11.65 -12.56 -11.15
CA ASN A 72 10.61 -11.97 -10.29
C ASN A 72 11.07 -10.61 -9.73
N VAL A 73 11.32 -9.65 -10.62
CA VAL A 73 11.94 -8.35 -10.29
C VAL A 73 11.09 -7.48 -9.37
N ARG A 74 9.79 -7.74 -9.30
CA ARG A 74 8.84 -7.05 -8.39
C ARG A 74 8.67 -7.78 -7.05
N ALA A 75 9.32 -8.93 -6.86
CA ALA A 75 9.18 -9.77 -5.68
C ALA A 75 7.73 -10.18 -5.37
N ILE A 76 6.94 -10.51 -6.40
CA ILE A 76 5.57 -11.04 -6.25
C ILE A 76 5.59 -12.25 -5.31
N GLY A 77 4.69 -12.28 -4.33
CA GLY A 77 4.62 -13.30 -3.26
C GLY A 77 5.44 -12.97 -2.01
N ALA A 78 6.24 -11.90 -2.02
CA ALA A 78 6.98 -11.48 -0.84
C ALA A 78 6.03 -10.88 0.22
N LYS A 79 6.21 -11.29 1.47
CA LYS A 79 5.44 -10.77 2.62
C LYS A 79 6.31 -9.84 3.45
N VAL A 80 5.82 -8.61 3.67
CA VAL A 80 6.46 -7.60 4.53
C VAL A 80 5.66 -7.45 5.80
N THR A 81 6.33 -7.62 6.94
CA THR A 81 5.79 -7.38 8.27
C THR A 81 6.44 -6.14 8.86
N ALA A 82 5.65 -5.08 9.06
CA ALA A 82 6.04 -3.87 9.77
C ALA A 82 5.81 -4.04 11.27
N THR A 83 6.79 -3.66 12.09
CA THR A 83 6.69 -3.59 13.56
C THR A 83 6.83 -2.13 13.99
N TYR A 84 5.88 -1.65 14.80
CA TYR A 84 5.82 -0.26 15.27
C TYR A 84 6.29 -0.12 16.73
N SER A 85 6.45 1.14 17.18
CA SER A 85 6.91 1.50 18.53
C SER A 85 6.06 0.98 19.68
N ASP A 86 4.77 0.72 19.44
CA ASP A 86 3.85 0.10 20.41
C ASP A 86 3.84 -1.44 20.33
N SER A 87 4.80 -2.04 19.62
CA SER A 87 4.89 -3.47 19.34
C SER A 87 3.80 -4.05 18.43
N SER A 88 2.87 -3.23 17.91
CA SER A 88 1.89 -3.68 16.93
C SER A 88 2.56 -4.11 15.62
N LYS A 89 1.96 -5.08 14.92
CA LYS A 89 2.51 -5.65 13.69
C LYS A 89 1.49 -5.66 12.57
N HIS A 90 1.86 -5.11 11.41
CA HIS A 90 1.03 -5.13 10.21
C HIS A 90 1.75 -5.89 9.10
N SER A 91 1.06 -6.84 8.46
CA SER A 91 1.60 -7.61 7.33
C SER A 91 0.91 -7.24 6.02
N LYS A 92 1.69 -7.12 4.95
CA LYS A 92 1.18 -7.00 3.57
C LYS A 92 2.01 -7.87 2.63
N GLU A 93 1.42 -8.29 1.53
CA GLU A 93 2.07 -9.12 0.52
C GLU A 93 2.11 -8.39 -0.81
N VAL A 94 3.20 -8.57 -1.57
CA VAL A 94 3.28 -8.08 -2.95
C VAL A 94 2.48 -9.00 -3.85
N GLN A 95 1.38 -8.49 -4.40
CA GLN A 95 0.44 -9.29 -5.18
C GLN A 95 0.51 -8.98 -6.68
N ALA A 96 0.26 -10.00 -7.49
CA ALA A 96 -0.11 -9.90 -8.89
C ALA A 96 -1.53 -10.45 -9.09
N GLY A 97 -2.19 -10.05 -10.18
CA GLY A 97 -3.59 -10.40 -10.44
C GLY A 97 -4.56 -9.71 -9.48
N THR A 98 -4.32 -8.44 -9.14
CA THR A 98 -5.22 -7.70 -8.22
C THR A 98 -6.29 -6.92 -8.99
N GLY A 99 -7.52 -6.93 -8.49
CA GLY A 99 -8.63 -6.19 -9.09
C GLY A 99 -9.25 -6.90 -10.30
N TYR A 100 -10.41 -6.42 -10.73
CA TYR A 100 -11.11 -6.90 -11.93
C TYR A 100 -10.80 -5.99 -13.10
N LEU A 101 -10.29 -6.54 -14.21
CA LEU A 101 -9.86 -5.79 -15.40
C LEU A 101 -8.85 -4.65 -15.09
N SER A 102 -8.05 -4.84 -14.04
CA SER A 102 -7.03 -3.90 -13.58
C SER A 102 -5.88 -4.63 -12.86
N GLN A 103 -4.88 -3.85 -12.42
CA GLN A 103 -3.79 -4.30 -11.56
C GLN A 103 -3.30 -3.11 -10.73
N SER A 104 -3.35 -3.24 -9.40
CA SER A 104 -2.73 -2.26 -8.49
C SER A 104 -1.21 -2.33 -8.54
N THR A 105 -0.54 -1.25 -8.14
CA THR A 105 0.92 -1.24 -7.99
C THR A 105 1.41 -2.36 -7.06
N PRO A 106 2.58 -2.96 -7.31
CA PRO A 106 3.20 -3.90 -6.37
C PRO A 106 3.72 -3.22 -5.08
N HIS A 107 3.69 -1.88 -5.02
CA HIS A 107 4.15 -1.14 -3.84
C HIS A 107 3.22 -1.36 -2.64
N LEU A 108 3.83 -1.50 -1.46
CA LEU A 108 3.11 -1.70 -0.21
C LEU A 108 3.05 -0.38 0.54
N PHE A 109 1.87 0.02 0.98
CA PHE A 109 1.66 1.26 1.74
C PHE A 109 1.32 0.91 3.18
N PHE A 110 2.06 1.44 4.14
CA PHE A 110 1.83 1.27 5.57
C PHE A 110 1.48 2.62 6.19
N GLY A 111 0.54 2.61 7.12
CA GLY A 111 0.22 3.78 7.94
C GLY A 111 0.60 3.49 9.39
N ALA A 112 1.21 4.47 10.05
CA ALA A 112 1.67 4.32 11.42
C ALA A 112 0.75 4.98 12.46
N LYS A 113 -0.22 5.83 12.06
CA LYS A 113 -1.20 6.49 12.95
C LYS A 113 -0.58 7.02 14.27
N GLY A 114 0.44 7.87 14.17
CA GLY A 114 1.13 8.44 15.34
C GLY A 114 2.15 7.51 16.03
N LYS A 115 2.35 6.30 15.49
CA LYS A 115 3.42 5.38 15.91
C LYS A 115 4.64 5.56 15.02
N THR A 116 5.78 5.04 15.47
CA THR A 116 7.02 5.01 14.69
C THR A 116 7.26 3.60 14.15
N LEU A 117 7.57 3.47 12.85
CA LEU A 117 8.07 2.22 12.28
C LEU A 117 9.46 1.89 12.84
N GLN A 118 9.59 0.76 13.52
CA GLN A 118 10.87 0.31 14.07
C GLN A 118 11.60 -0.67 13.14
N SER A 119 10.86 -1.53 12.46
CA SER A 119 11.47 -2.54 11.56
C SER A 119 10.52 -3.06 10.50
N LEU A 120 11.13 -3.55 9.41
CA LEU A 120 10.49 -4.33 8.36
C LEU A 120 11.17 -5.70 8.27
N LYS A 121 10.38 -6.76 8.44
CA LYS A 121 10.78 -8.13 8.11
C LYS A 121 10.22 -8.51 6.76
N VAL A 122 11.07 -8.89 5.82
CA VAL A 122 10.68 -9.36 4.49
C VAL A 122 10.90 -10.86 4.42
N ARG A 123 9.83 -11.62 4.17
CA ARG A 123 9.91 -13.01 3.71
C ARG A 123 9.79 -12.99 2.19
N TRP A 124 10.87 -13.32 1.50
CA TRP A 124 10.98 -13.34 0.06
C TRP A 124 10.22 -14.54 -0.55
N PRO A 125 9.93 -14.53 -1.87
CA PRO A 125 9.14 -15.58 -2.52
C PRO A 125 9.78 -16.98 -2.43
N ASP A 126 11.11 -17.05 -2.31
CA ASP A 126 11.88 -18.29 -2.13
C ASP A 126 11.96 -18.75 -0.67
N GLY A 127 11.34 -18.02 0.26
CA GLY A 127 11.35 -18.31 1.69
C GLY A 127 12.51 -17.66 2.46
N LYS A 128 13.49 -17.03 1.81
CA LYS A 128 14.55 -16.28 2.50
C LYS A 128 13.94 -15.17 3.34
N VAL A 129 14.53 -14.87 4.49
CA VAL A 129 14.07 -13.79 5.39
C VAL A 129 15.17 -12.75 5.56
N THR A 130 14.81 -11.48 5.50
CA THR A 130 15.69 -10.35 5.82
C THR A 130 14.99 -9.39 6.77
N ASP A 131 15.74 -8.86 7.74
CA ASP A 131 15.27 -7.92 8.75
C ASP A 131 15.96 -6.56 8.57
N HIS A 132 15.17 -5.48 8.60
CA HIS A 132 15.64 -4.10 8.38
C HIS A 132 15.13 -3.23 9.52
N LYS A 133 16.03 -2.55 10.25
CA LYS A 133 15.70 -1.64 11.35
C LYS A 133 15.75 -0.18 10.88
N PHE A 134 14.91 0.66 11.46
CA PHE A 134 14.81 2.07 11.09
C PHE A 134 14.76 2.96 12.33
N ASP A 135 15.54 4.03 12.31
CA ASP A 135 15.59 5.05 13.38
C ASP A 135 14.86 6.35 12.96
N SER A 136 14.42 6.44 11.70
CA SER A 136 13.59 7.52 11.16
C SER A 136 12.76 7.01 9.97
N GLU A 137 11.62 7.67 9.72
CA GLU A 137 10.71 7.26 8.64
C GLU A 137 10.96 8.04 7.36
N GLY A 138 11.59 7.39 6.38
CA GLY A 138 11.52 7.83 4.99
C GLY A 138 10.13 7.55 4.42
N LYS A 139 9.54 8.50 3.67
CA LYS A 139 8.24 8.29 2.98
C LYS A 139 8.28 7.11 2.01
N THR A 140 9.44 6.81 1.44
CA THR A 140 9.67 5.62 0.61
C THR A 140 10.88 4.84 1.11
N ILE A 141 10.72 3.53 1.28
CA ILE A 141 11.77 2.57 1.64
C ILE A 141 11.90 1.58 0.48
N THR A 142 13.10 1.46 -0.09
CA THR A 142 13.40 0.47 -1.14
C THR A 142 14.29 -0.63 -0.57
N LEU A 143 13.83 -1.87 -0.62
CA LEU A 143 14.57 -3.04 -0.13
C LEU A 143 14.86 -3.98 -1.29
N SER A 144 16.11 -4.41 -1.42
CA SER A 144 16.52 -5.38 -2.44
C SER A 144 16.79 -6.72 -1.80
N LYS A 145 16.50 -7.80 -2.54
CA LYS A 145 16.95 -9.13 -2.14
C LYS A 145 18.47 -9.18 -2.31
N SER A 146 19.20 -9.33 -1.20
CA SER A 146 20.63 -9.61 -1.18
C SER A 146 20.92 -11.09 -1.37
#